data_AF-A0A813WHF4-F1
#
_entry.id   AF-A0A813WHF4-F1
#
_cell.length_a   1.000
_cell.length_b   1.000
_cell.length_c   1.000
_cell.angle_alpha   90.00
_cell.angle_beta   90.00
_cell.angle_gamma   90.00
#
_symmetry.space_group_name_H-M   'P 1'
#
loop_
_entity.id
_entity.type
_entity.pdbx_description
1 polymer ?
#
loop_
_entity_poly.entity_id
_entity_poly.type
_entity_poly.pdbx_seq_one_letter_code
_entity_poly.pdbx_strand_id
1 'polypeptide(L)'
;MNDINEFLLKNDNADGVIMTSVEIKNEETKRQLGFYIKKIEYIQPIYEYIQRKDLKLNLHERTLPMNHQHIKFFDQKNVHASRKQILPFIEKLIRDFI
;
A
#
# COMPACT_ATOMS: atom_id res chain seq x y z
N MET A 1 13.79 3.32 -10.21
CA MET A 1 13.28 4.58 -9.60
C MET A 1 12.54 5.45 -10.61
N ASN A 2 12.83 5.34 -11.92
CA ASN A 2 12.02 5.99 -12.96
C ASN A 2 10.60 5.44 -13.04
N ASP A 3 10.38 4.14 -12.80
CA ASP A 3 9.11 3.50 -13.18
C ASP A 3 7.90 3.96 -12.36
N ILE A 4 8.06 4.21 -11.04
CA ILE A 4 6.95 4.70 -10.20
C ILE A 4 6.66 6.17 -10.53
N ASN A 5 7.68 7.01 -10.63
CA ASN A 5 7.47 8.42 -10.97
C ASN A 5 6.91 8.56 -12.38
N GLU A 6 7.39 7.77 -13.33
CA GLU A 6 6.86 7.71 -14.69
C GLU A 6 5.43 7.17 -14.71
N PHE A 7 5.11 6.17 -13.89
CA PHE A 7 3.74 5.69 -13.71
C PHE A 7 2.83 6.79 -13.15
N LEU A 8 3.27 7.51 -12.13
CA LEU A 8 2.52 8.62 -11.54
C LEU A 8 2.34 9.79 -12.52
N LEU A 9 3.36 10.09 -13.33
CA LEU A 9 3.29 11.11 -14.39
C LEU A 9 2.33 10.71 -15.51
N LYS A 10 2.27 9.41 -15.87
CA LYS A 10 1.33 8.89 -16.88
C LYS A 10 -0.11 8.78 -16.37
N ASN A 11 -0.30 8.76 -15.05
CA ASN A 11 -1.60 8.62 -14.39
C ASN A 11 -1.82 9.81 -13.45
N ASP A 12 -1.68 11.02 -13.97
CA ASP A 12 -1.75 12.28 -13.20
C ASP A 12 -3.14 12.55 -12.60
N ASN A 13 -4.16 11.93 -13.19
CA ASN A 13 -5.55 11.90 -12.74
C ASN A 13 -5.81 10.93 -11.58
N ALA A 14 -4.85 10.08 -11.19
CA ALA A 14 -5.02 9.20 -10.05
C ALA A 14 -4.81 9.96 -8.73
N ASP A 15 -5.80 9.90 -7.83
CA ASP A 15 -5.69 10.45 -6.47
C ASP A 15 -4.78 9.61 -5.56
N GLY A 16 -4.56 8.33 -5.93
CA GLY A 16 -3.71 7.41 -5.20
C GLY A 16 -3.35 6.17 -6.02
N VAL A 17 -2.29 5.49 -5.59
CA VAL A 17 -1.81 4.23 -6.18
C VAL A 17 -1.57 3.23 -5.07
N ILE A 18 -2.03 2.00 -5.30
CA ILE A 18 -1.78 0.87 -4.41
C ILE A 18 -0.87 -0.10 -5.13
N MET A 19 0.21 -0.47 -4.45
CA MET A 19 1.23 -1.40 -4.93
C MET A 19 1.19 -2.66 -4.08
N THR A 20 1.11 -3.82 -4.72
CA THR A 20 1.23 -5.11 -4.03
C THR A 20 2.33 -5.92 -4.70
N SER A 21 3.29 -6.42 -3.93
CA SER A 21 4.31 -7.35 -4.43
C SER A 21 4.17 -8.71 -3.77
N VAL A 22 4.53 -9.75 -4.52
CA VAL A 22 4.64 -11.12 -4.03
C VAL A 22 5.94 -11.68 -4.57
N GLU A 23 6.80 -12.14 -3.67
CA GLU A 23 8.03 -12.87 -3.99
C GLU A 23 7.89 -14.29 -3.45
N ILE A 24 8.20 -15.29 -4.27
CA ILE A 24 8.19 -16.69 -3.88
C ILE A 24 9.59 -17.23 -4.14
N LYS A 25 10.28 -17.66 -3.07
CA LYS A 25 11.64 -18.19 -3.15
C LYS A 25 11.81 -19.32 -2.14
N ASN A 26 12.27 -20.49 -2.58
CA ASN A 26 12.52 -21.65 -1.72
C ASN A 26 11.35 -21.95 -0.77
N GLU A 27 10.12 -21.99 -1.30
CA GLU A 27 8.88 -22.21 -0.54
C GLU A 27 8.50 -21.08 0.45
N GLU A 28 9.35 -20.07 0.63
CA GLU A 28 9.00 -18.86 1.37
C GLU A 28 8.24 -17.89 0.47
N THR A 29 7.08 -17.44 0.95
CA THR A 29 6.32 -16.36 0.31
C THR A 29 6.55 -15.07 1.09
N LYS A 30 6.96 -14.00 0.40
CA LYS A 30 7.00 -12.65 0.94
C LYS A 30 5.96 -11.80 0.22
N ARG A 31 5.21 -11.02 1.00
CA ARG A 31 4.24 -10.06 0.47
C ARG A 31 4.55 -8.68 0.99
N GLN A 32 4.41 -7.69 0.11
CA GLN A 32 4.54 -6.28 0.50
C GLN A 32 3.37 -5.49 -0.04
N LEU A 33 3.00 -4.48 0.73
CA LEU A 33 1.98 -3.51 0.39
C LEU A 33 2.64 -2.14 0.38
N GLY A 34 2.40 -1.36 -0.66
CA GLY A 34 2.76 0.04 -0.73
C GLY A 34 1.57 0.87 -1.13
N PHE A 35 1.54 2.12 -0.71
CA PHE A 35 0.59 3.09 -1.22
C PHE A 35 1.25 4.43 -1.46
N TYR A 36 0.80 5.11 -2.51
CA TYR A 36 1.03 6.52 -2.79
C TYR A 36 -0.30 7.25 -2.75
N ILE A 37 -0.33 8.44 -2.15
CA ILE A 37 -1.51 9.30 -2.17
C ILE A 37 -1.09 10.72 -2.54
N LYS A 38 -1.82 11.32 -3.48
CA LYS A 38 -1.51 12.65 -4.02
C LYS A 38 -1.69 13.74 -2.97
N LYS A 39 -2.77 13.69 -2.20
CA LYS A 39 -3.05 14.64 -1.10
C LYS A 39 -2.46 14.13 0.21
N ILE A 40 -1.57 14.92 0.80
CA ILE A 40 -0.84 14.54 2.01
C ILE A 40 -1.78 14.37 3.21
N GLU A 41 -2.89 15.12 3.28
CA GLU A 41 -3.84 15.03 4.39
C GLU A 41 -4.51 13.66 4.53
N TYR A 42 -4.53 12.87 3.46
CA TYR A 42 -5.12 11.52 3.48
C TYR A 42 -4.11 10.43 3.89
N ILE A 43 -2.80 10.71 3.94
CA ILE A 43 -1.78 9.69 4.28
C ILE A 43 -2.03 9.11 5.67
N GLN A 44 -2.20 9.96 6.69
CA GLN A 44 -2.36 9.52 8.07
C GLN A 44 -3.68 8.75 8.30
N PRO A 45 -4.85 9.23 7.83
CA PRO A 45 -6.10 8.47 7.91
C PRO A 45 -6.02 7.10 7.21
N ILE A 46 -5.42 7.05 6.02
CA ILE A 46 -5.25 5.82 5.25
C ILE A 46 -4.30 4.85 5.96
N TYR A 47 -3.20 5.38 6.51
CA TYR A 47 -2.24 4.62 7.32
C TYR A 47 -2.92 3.95 8.52
N GLU A 48 -3.64 4.74 9.32
CA GLU A 48 -4.35 4.25 10.50
C GLU A 48 -5.41 3.23 10.14
N TYR A 49 -6.14 3.46 9.04
CA TYR A 49 -7.16 2.54 8.56
C TYR A 49 -6.57 1.19 8.12
N ILE A 50 -5.47 1.20 7.35
CA ILE A 50 -4.81 -0.02 6.85
C ILE A 50 -4.18 -0.83 8.00
N GLN A 51 -3.78 -0.18 9.09
CA GLN A 51 -3.27 -0.84 10.30
C GLN A 51 -4.37 -1.47 11.17
N ARG A 52 -5.67 -1.22 10.89
CA ARG A 52 -6.77 -1.82 11.66
C ARG A 52 -6.76 -3.35 11.53
N LYS A 53 -7.04 -4.02 12.65
CA LYS A 53 -6.98 -5.49 12.77
C LYS A 53 -8.01 -6.24 11.90
N ASP A 54 -9.03 -5.55 11.39
CA ASP A 54 -10.10 -6.12 10.56
C ASP A 54 -9.55 -6.80 9.30
N LEU A 55 -8.42 -6.28 8.81
CA LEU A 55 -7.71 -6.73 7.63
C LEU A 55 -6.87 -8.00 7.86
N LYS A 56 -6.52 -8.30 9.12
CA LYS A 56 -5.58 -9.37 9.51
C LYS A 56 -4.28 -9.40 8.67
N LEU A 57 -3.88 -8.29 8.07
CA LEU A 57 -2.70 -8.24 7.17
C LEU A 57 -1.37 -8.31 7.94
N ASN A 58 -1.38 -7.90 9.21
CA ASN A 58 -0.20 -7.83 10.08
C ASN A 58 0.96 -7.11 9.36
N LEU A 59 0.80 -5.79 9.20
CA LEU A 59 1.67 -4.94 8.39
C LEU A 59 2.76 -4.32 9.26
N HIS A 60 4.01 -4.48 8.83
CA HIS A 60 5.16 -3.83 9.45
C HIS A 60 5.71 -2.77 8.51
N GLU A 61 5.64 -1.50 8.91
CA GLU A 61 6.17 -0.39 8.09
C GLU A 61 7.67 -0.60 7.86
N ARG A 62 8.10 -0.40 6.62
CA ARG A 62 9.53 -0.39 6.28
C ARG A 62 10.02 1.04 6.32
N THR A 63 11.04 1.28 7.12
CA THR A 63 11.84 2.50 7.01
C THR A 63 12.60 2.43 5.69
N LEU A 64 12.11 3.12 4.68
CA LEU A 64 12.86 3.27 3.44
C LEU A 64 13.93 4.35 3.62
N PRO A 65 15.06 4.25 2.91
CA PRO A 65 16.08 5.30 2.89
C PRO A 65 15.60 6.61 2.24
N MET A 66 14.33 6.71 1.85
CA MET A 66 13.73 7.88 1.22
C MET A 66 12.53 8.38 2.03
N ASN A 67 12.63 9.61 2.52
CA ASN A 67 11.52 10.35 3.11
C ASN A 67 10.58 10.90 2.03
N HIS A 68 9.88 10.03 1.30
CA HIS A 68 8.83 10.48 0.41
C HIS A 68 7.51 10.54 1.20
N GLN A 69 7.11 11.74 1.62
CA GLN A 69 5.97 11.94 2.55
C GLN A 69 4.65 11.37 2.01
N HIS A 70 4.53 11.26 0.68
CA HIS A 70 3.36 10.74 -0.02
C HIS A 70 3.36 9.21 -0.19
N ILE A 71 4.41 8.49 0.22
CA ILE A 71 4.55 7.06 -0.03
C ILE A 71 4.84 6.31 1.26
N LYS A 72 4.15 5.20 1.48
CA LYS A 72 4.39 4.27 2.57
C LYS A 72 4.50 2.84 2.05
N PHE A 73 5.37 2.05 2.68
CA PHE A 73 5.59 0.63 2.34
C PHE A 73 5.60 -0.24 3.60
N PHE A 74 5.08 -1.45 3.45
CA PHE A 74 4.87 -2.39 4.53
C PHE A 74 5.26 -3.80 4.10
N ASP A 75 5.91 -4.53 4.99
CA ASP A 75 5.98 -5.97 4.91
C ASP A 75 4.68 -6.57 5.47
N GLN A 76 4.03 -7.43 4.69
CA GLN A 76 2.82 -8.11 5.09
C GLN A 76 3.16 -9.47 5.68
N LYS A 77 3.06 -9.61 7.00
CA LYS A 77 3.40 -10.85 7.72
C LYS A 77 2.36 -11.94 7.50
N ASN A 78 1.09 -11.59 7.29
CA ASN A 78 0.09 -12.58 6.90
C ASN A 78 0.18 -12.88 5.39
N VAL A 79 1.01 -13.83 5.01
CA VAL A 79 1.25 -14.19 3.60
C VAL A 79 0.06 -14.85 2.91
N HIS A 80 -0.95 -15.29 3.65
CA HIS A 80 -2.18 -15.87 3.07
C HIS A 80 -3.15 -14.80 2.58
N ALA A 81 -3.01 -13.56 3.04
CA ALA A 81 -3.87 -12.47 2.59
C ALA A 81 -3.47 -12.02 1.16
N SER A 82 -4.32 -12.32 0.20
CA SER A 82 -4.09 -12.02 -1.21
C SER A 82 -4.63 -10.65 -1.60
N ARG A 83 -4.30 -10.20 -2.83
CA ARG A 83 -4.88 -9.00 -3.43
C ARG A 83 -6.42 -9.00 -3.39
N LYS A 84 -7.07 -10.15 -3.56
CA LYS A 84 -8.54 -10.27 -3.51
C LYS A 84 -9.12 -9.96 -2.13
N GLN A 85 -8.33 -10.18 -1.07
CA GLN A 85 -8.71 -9.77 0.26
C GLN A 85 -8.45 -8.28 0.44
N ILE A 86 -7.31 -7.75 -0.01
CA ILE A 86 -6.95 -6.34 0.16
C ILE A 86 -7.88 -5.36 -0.58
N LEU A 87 -8.28 -5.70 -1.82
CA LEU A 87 -9.03 -4.81 -2.71
C LEU A 87 -10.35 -4.28 -2.13
N PRO A 88 -11.28 -5.13 -1.63
CA PRO A 88 -12.53 -4.65 -1.01
C PRO A 88 -12.33 -3.64 0.13
N PHE A 89 -11.24 -3.76 0.88
CA PHE A 89 -10.95 -2.84 1.97
C PHE A 89 -10.43 -1.50 1.49
N ILE A 90 -9.65 -1.51 0.40
CA ILE A 90 -9.17 -0.29 -0.25
C ILE A 90 -10.33 0.44 -0.92
N GLU A 91 -11.24 -0.28 -1.56
CA GLU A 91 -12.47 0.31 -2.11
C GLU A 91 -13.32 0.98 -1.02
N LYS A 92 -13.41 0.36 0.17
CA LYS A 92 -14.08 0.98 1.32
C LYS A 92 -13.33 2.23 1.80
N LEU A 93 -12.01 2.17 1.90
CA LEU A 93 -11.17 3.31 2.27
C LEU A 93 -11.31 4.48 1.29
N ILE A 94 -11.33 4.23 -0.01
CA ILE A 94 -11.55 5.29 -1.00
C ILE A 94 -12.91 5.93 -0.77
N ARG A 95 -13.99 5.15 -0.70
CA ARG A 95 -15.36 5.66 -0.46
C ARG A 95 -15.51 6.46 0.84
N ASP A 96 -14.79 6.10 1.89
CA ASP A 96 -14.94 6.73 3.20
C ASP A 96 -14.09 8.02 3.33
N PHE A 97 -13.06 8.21 2.50
CA PHE A 97 -12.05 9.28 2.67
C PHE A 97 -11.75 10.15 1.44
N ILE A 98 -12.05 9.70 0.23
CA ILE A 98 -11.74 10.37 -1.06
C ILE A 98 -13.03 10.62 -1.82
#